data_AF-H0TYK0-F1
#
_entry.id   AF-H0TYK0-F1
#
_cell.length_a   1.000
_cell.length_b   1.000
_cell.length_c   1.000
_cell.angle_alpha   90.00
_cell.angle_beta   90.00
_cell.angle_gamma   90.00
#
_symmetry.space_group_name_H-M   'P 1'
#
loop_
_entity.id
_entity.type
_entity.pdbx_description
1 polymer ?
#
loop_
_entity_poly.entity_id
_entity_poly.type
_entity_poly.pdbx_seq_one_letter_code
_entity_poly.pdbx_strand_id
1 'polypeptide(L)'
;MMNYDNATGWLIGEENKGMQGMFVMMNEARLGVAVQGLAQSEVAYQNAAAYARERIQGRALTGPKAADKPADPIIVHPDVRRTLLTIRAFNEAARAMVIWTSLKSDVAHRSQDPKDRQAADDHMGLMTPVMKGYMTDMGFTNAVQAQQM
;
A
#
# COMPACT_ATOMS: atom_id res chain seq x y z
N MET A 1 -17.09 18.23 -14.58
CA MET A 1 -17.67 17.39 -15.66
C MET A 1 -16.67 17.33 -16.79
N MET A 2 -16.41 16.15 -17.36
CA MET A 2 -15.75 16.09 -18.66
C MET A 2 -16.82 16.32 -19.74
N ASN A 3 -16.64 17.30 -20.63
CA ASN A 3 -17.51 17.56 -21.78
C ASN A 3 -16.86 17.04 -23.05
N TYR A 4 -17.62 16.30 -23.86
CA TYR A 4 -17.18 15.70 -25.12
C TYR A 4 -17.96 16.21 -26.34
N ASP A 5 -18.70 17.31 -26.23
CA ASP A 5 -19.44 17.90 -27.35
C ASP A 5 -18.51 18.24 -28.52
N ASN A 6 -18.87 17.78 -29.72
CA ASN A 6 -18.08 17.90 -30.96
C ASN A 6 -16.66 17.30 -30.88
N ALA A 7 -16.38 16.43 -29.90
CA ALA A 7 -15.11 15.71 -29.84
C ALA A 7 -15.08 14.59 -30.89
N THR A 8 -13.96 14.48 -31.59
CA THR A 8 -13.70 13.34 -32.47
C THR A 8 -13.10 12.21 -31.65
N GLY A 9 -13.72 11.03 -31.69
CA GLY A 9 -13.20 9.81 -31.10
C GLY A 9 -12.83 8.79 -32.17
N TRP A 10 -11.90 7.90 -31.85
CA TRP A 10 -11.54 6.77 -32.69
C TRP A 10 -11.81 5.48 -31.93
N LEU A 11 -12.30 4.46 -32.65
CA LEU A 11 -12.48 3.13 -32.10
C LEU A 11 -11.11 2.53 -31.76
N ILE A 12 -10.97 2.06 -30.52
CA ILE A 12 -9.80 1.30 -30.07
C ILE A 12 -10.19 -0.18 -30.03
N GLY A 13 -9.54 -1.00 -30.85
CA GLY A 13 -9.83 -2.42 -30.98
C GLY A 13 -11.08 -2.69 -31.84
N GLU A 14 -11.90 -3.64 -31.40
CA GLU A 14 -13.08 -4.10 -32.15
C GLU A 14 -14.36 -3.37 -31.70
N GLU A 15 -15.30 -3.24 -32.64
CA GLU A 15 -16.62 -2.65 -32.37
C GLU A 15 -17.35 -3.46 -31.28
N ASN A 16 -18.00 -2.77 -30.34
CA ASN A 16 -18.72 -3.39 -29.22
C ASN A 16 -17.86 -4.21 -28.24
N LYS A 17 -16.51 -4.08 -28.28
CA LYS A 17 -15.57 -4.77 -27.37
C LYS A 17 -14.91 -3.88 -26.30
N GLY A 18 -15.43 -2.67 -26.09
CA GLY A 18 -14.84 -1.68 -25.17
C GLY A 18 -14.65 -2.19 -23.73
N MET A 19 -15.62 -2.91 -23.16
CA MET A 19 -15.47 -3.45 -21.80
C MET A 19 -14.33 -4.45 -21.69
N GLN A 20 -14.19 -5.39 -22.64
CA GLN A 20 -13.09 -6.34 -22.63
C GLN A 20 -11.75 -5.62 -22.71
N GLY A 21 -11.62 -4.60 -23.58
CA GLY A 21 -10.44 -3.75 -23.65
C GLY A 21 -10.13 -3.02 -22.34
N MET A 22 -11.14 -2.50 -21.64
CA MET A 22 -10.94 -1.86 -20.33
C MET A 22 -10.44 -2.84 -19.27
N PHE A 23 -10.95 -4.07 -19.24
CA PHE A 23 -10.56 -5.07 -18.24
C PHE A 23 -9.08 -5.46 -18.33
N VAL A 24 -8.48 -5.42 -19.53
CA VAL A 24 -7.03 -5.62 -19.70
C VAL A 24 -6.23 -4.65 -18.84
N MET A 25 -6.68 -3.39 -18.75
CA MET A 25 -6.00 -2.34 -17.98
C MET A 25 -6.36 -2.34 -16.49
N MET A 26 -7.42 -3.06 -16.08
CA MET A 26 -7.93 -2.97 -14.71
C MET A 26 -7.02 -3.63 -13.68
N ASN A 27 -6.32 -4.71 -14.03
CA ASN A 27 -5.41 -5.38 -13.11
C ASN A 27 -4.24 -4.46 -12.71
N GLU A 28 -3.65 -3.77 -13.70
CA GLU A 28 -2.59 -2.79 -13.46
C GLU A 28 -3.11 -1.57 -12.69
N ALA A 29 -4.28 -1.04 -13.06
CA ALA A 29 -4.89 0.09 -12.35
C ALA A 29 -5.15 -0.23 -10.87
N ARG A 30 -5.69 -1.42 -10.57
CA ARG A 30 -5.91 -1.88 -9.19
C ARG A 30 -4.60 -2.02 -8.42
N LEU A 31 -3.59 -2.62 -9.04
CA LEU A 31 -2.27 -2.76 -8.43
C LEU A 31 -1.64 -1.39 -8.14
N GLY A 32 -1.72 -0.45 -9.07
CA GLY A 32 -1.25 0.92 -8.89
C GLY A 32 -1.93 1.65 -7.73
N VAL A 33 -3.26 1.53 -7.61
CA VAL A 33 -4.02 2.12 -6.50
C VAL A 33 -3.69 1.42 -5.16
N ALA A 34 -3.45 0.11 -5.15
CA ALA A 34 -2.98 -0.60 -3.96
C ALA A 34 -1.62 -0.05 -3.48
N VAL A 35 -0.69 0.19 -4.43
CA VAL A 35 0.61 0.81 -4.16
C VAL A 35 0.47 2.21 -3.57
N GLN A 36 -0.48 3.02 -4.07
CA GLN A 36 -0.75 4.33 -3.50
C GLN A 36 -1.19 4.24 -2.03
N GLY A 37 -2.09 3.31 -1.69
CA GLY A 37 -2.50 3.06 -0.30
C GLY A 37 -1.32 2.70 0.60
N LEU A 38 -0.46 1.77 0.16
CA LEU A 38 0.77 1.41 0.86
C LEU A 38 1.74 2.59 1.00
N ALA A 39 1.95 3.37 -0.05
CA ALA A 39 2.86 4.50 -0.04
C ALA A 39 2.47 5.55 1.01
N GLN A 40 1.17 5.85 1.14
CA GLN A 40 0.66 6.75 2.17
C GLN A 40 0.90 6.22 3.58
N SER A 41 0.70 4.92 3.80
CA SER A 41 1.01 4.24 5.07
C SER A 41 2.50 4.31 5.42
N GLU A 42 3.37 4.12 4.42
CA GLU A 42 4.83 4.12 4.61
C GLU A 42 5.36 5.48 4.99
N VAL A 43 4.98 6.54 4.25
CA VAL A 43 5.46 7.89 4.56
C VAL A 43 4.93 8.36 5.92
N ALA A 44 3.67 8.05 6.25
CA ALA A 44 3.10 8.38 7.55
C ALA A 44 3.85 7.66 8.70
N TYR A 45 4.14 6.37 8.53
CA TYR A 45 4.95 5.60 9.48
C TYR A 45 6.34 6.20 9.70
N GLN A 46 7.06 6.51 8.62
CA GLN A 46 8.41 7.06 8.72
C GLN A 46 8.44 8.36 9.50
N ASN A 47 7.50 9.27 9.23
CA ASN A 47 7.37 10.53 9.94
C ASN A 47 7.02 10.32 11.43
N ALA A 48 6.04 9.46 11.72
CA ALA A 48 5.63 9.16 13.08
C ALA A 48 6.75 8.48 13.90
N ALA A 49 7.49 7.56 13.28
CA ALA A 49 8.61 6.89 13.92
C ALA A 49 9.79 7.85 14.15
N ALA A 50 10.03 8.82 13.26
CA ALA A 50 11.02 9.87 13.49
C ALA A 50 10.61 10.76 14.67
N TYR A 51 9.38 11.27 14.64
CA TYR A 51 8.82 12.10 15.72
C TYR A 51 8.86 11.39 17.08
N ALA A 52 8.48 10.12 17.15
CA ALA A 52 8.46 9.35 18.40
C ALA A 52 9.85 9.16 19.04
N ARG A 53 10.93 9.23 18.25
CA ARG A 53 12.32 9.15 18.76
C ARG A 53 12.80 10.46 19.38
N GLU A 54 12.19 11.59 19.00
CA GLU A 54 12.63 12.92 19.41
C GLU A 54 11.73 13.52 20.50
N ARG A 55 10.41 13.32 20.38
CA ARG A 55 9.42 13.84 21.32
C ARG A 55 9.61 13.21 22.70
N ILE A 56 9.94 14.02 23.71
CA ILE A 56 10.05 13.58 25.11
C ILE A 56 8.76 13.81 25.89
N GLN A 57 8.26 12.77 26.58
CA GLN A 57 7.09 12.88 27.45
C GLN A 57 6.97 11.65 28.38
N GLY A 58 6.80 11.89 29.69
CA GLY A 58 6.68 10.82 30.68
C GLY A 58 7.98 10.01 30.87
N ARG A 59 7.89 8.92 31.65
CA ARG A 59 8.99 7.99 31.89
C ARG A 59 8.61 6.58 31.48
N ALA A 60 9.58 5.80 31.01
CA ALA A 60 9.34 4.41 30.66
C ALA A 60 8.96 3.58 31.90
N LEU A 61 8.08 2.60 31.71
CA LEU A 61 7.62 1.69 32.77
C LEU A 61 8.75 0.79 33.32
N THR A 62 9.83 0.62 32.55
CA THR A 62 11.02 -0.17 32.93
C THR A 62 12.15 0.69 33.50
N GLY A 63 11.81 1.88 34.00
CA GLY A 63 12.73 2.88 34.52
C GLY A 63 13.26 3.84 33.43
N PRO A 64 13.78 5.02 33.85
CA PRO A 64 14.19 6.08 32.93
C PRO A 64 15.16 5.61 31.85
N LYS A 65 14.92 6.01 30.59
CA LYS A 65 15.80 5.72 29.44
C LYS A 65 16.70 6.89 29.05
N ALA A 66 16.29 8.10 29.39
CA ALA A 66 17.10 9.31 29.31
C ALA A 66 17.18 9.94 30.70
N ALA A 67 18.04 9.38 31.55
CA ALA A 67 18.17 9.77 32.95
C ALA A 67 18.65 11.24 33.14
N ASP A 68 19.37 11.75 32.15
CA ASP A 68 19.88 13.11 32.03
C ASP A 68 18.83 14.13 31.56
N LYS A 69 17.69 13.67 31.05
CA LYS A 69 16.60 14.51 30.51
C LYS A 69 15.40 14.54 31.46
N PRO A 70 14.51 15.55 31.37
CA PRO A 70 13.31 15.64 32.21
C PRO A 70 12.26 14.56 31.91
N ALA A 71 12.29 13.96 30.72
CA ALA A 71 11.40 12.89 30.29
C ALA A 71 12.11 11.97 29.26
N ASP A 72 11.53 10.79 29.04
CA ASP A 72 12.01 9.85 28.02
C ASP A 72 11.33 10.10 26.66
N PRO A 73 11.99 9.75 25.54
CA PRO A 73 11.35 9.77 24.22
C PRO A 73 10.11 8.86 24.18
N ILE A 74 9.03 9.30 23.54
CA ILE A 74 7.75 8.57 23.57
C ILE A 74 7.82 7.17 22.95
N ILE A 75 8.80 6.91 22.08
CA ILE A 75 9.05 5.56 21.51
C ILE A 75 9.34 4.49 22.56
N VAL A 76 9.62 4.85 23.82
CA VAL A 76 9.80 3.85 24.89
C VAL A 76 8.47 3.31 25.43
N HIS A 77 7.35 4.00 25.18
CA HIS A 77 6.05 3.63 25.72
C HIS A 77 5.47 2.43 24.97
N PRO A 78 4.86 1.45 25.68
CA PRO A 78 4.35 0.22 25.05
C PRO A 78 3.34 0.50 23.95
N ASP A 79 2.45 1.47 24.13
CA ASP A 79 1.39 1.76 23.16
C ASP A 79 1.92 2.41 21.87
N VAL A 80 2.90 3.31 22.00
CA VAL A 80 3.61 3.90 20.86
C VAL A 80 4.37 2.83 20.09
N ARG A 81 5.08 1.93 20.78
CA ARG A 81 5.78 0.80 20.12
C ARG A 81 4.81 -0.14 19.42
N ARG A 82 3.71 -0.50 20.09
CA ARG A 82 2.66 -1.36 19.54
C ARG A 82 2.13 -0.77 18.24
N THR A 83 1.75 0.50 18.24
CA THR A 83 1.20 1.19 17.07
C THR A 83 2.22 1.25 15.93
N LEU A 84 3.45 1.71 16.20
CA LEU A 84 4.50 1.78 15.18
C LEU A 84 4.87 0.40 14.61
N LEU A 85 4.91 -0.65 15.43
CA LEU A 85 5.19 -2.02 14.97
C LEU A 85 4.04 -2.59 14.15
N THR A 86 2.79 -2.32 14.51
CA THR A 86 1.61 -2.72 13.71
C THR A 86 1.68 -2.14 12.31
N ILE A 87 1.93 -0.83 12.19
CA ILE A 87 2.03 -0.16 10.89
C ILE A 87 3.21 -0.71 10.08
N ARG A 88 4.39 -0.85 10.72
CA ARG A 88 5.59 -1.39 10.08
C ARG A 88 5.37 -2.80 9.54
N ALA A 89 4.78 -3.69 10.34
CA ALA A 89 4.51 -5.06 9.95
C ALA A 89 3.57 -5.12 8.73
N PHE A 90 2.53 -4.30 8.73
CA PHE A 90 1.65 -4.17 7.56
C PHE A 90 2.43 -3.67 6.33
N ASN A 91 3.20 -2.58 6.46
CA ASN A 91 3.91 -1.99 5.31
C ASN A 91 4.91 -2.95 4.67
N GLU A 92 5.70 -3.65 5.49
CA GLU A 92 6.68 -4.62 4.99
C GLU A 92 6.01 -5.80 4.26
N ALA A 93 4.94 -6.37 4.85
CA ALA A 93 4.18 -7.44 4.22
C ALA A 93 3.46 -7.00 2.94
N ALA A 94 2.81 -5.83 2.97
CA ALA A 94 2.12 -5.28 1.82
C ALA A 94 3.09 -4.98 0.67
N ARG A 95 4.29 -4.47 0.97
CA ARG A 95 5.35 -4.24 -0.03
C ARG A 95 5.81 -5.54 -0.67
N ALA A 96 6.01 -6.60 0.12
CA ALA A 96 6.37 -7.91 -0.41
C ALA A 96 5.27 -8.46 -1.34
N MET A 97 4.01 -8.34 -0.93
CA MET A 97 2.86 -8.75 -1.76
C MET A 97 2.75 -7.95 -3.06
N VAL A 98 2.96 -6.63 -3.02
CA VAL A 98 3.02 -5.78 -4.22
C VAL A 98 4.06 -6.29 -5.19
N ILE A 99 5.31 -6.45 -4.74
CA ILE A 99 6.41 -6.88 -5.61
C ILE A 99 6.13 -8.26 -6.18
N TRP A 100 5.59 -9.18 -5.37
CA TRP A 100 5.26 -10.53 -5.83
C TRP A 100 4.16 -10.53 -6.91
N THR A 101 3.06 -9.79 -6.71
CA THR A 101 2.00 -9.68 -7.70
C THR A 101 2.47 -8.95 -8.96
N SER A 102 3.35 -7.94 -8.84
CA SER A 102 3.98 -7.30 -10.00
C SER A 102 4.81 -8.28 -10.82
N LEU A 103 5.56 -9.18 -10.18
CA LEU A 103 6.30 -10.23 -10.89
C LEU A 103 5.34 -11.19 -11.63
N LYS A 104 4.17 -11.49 -11.06
CA LYS A 104 3.14 -12.26 -11.75
C LYS A 104 2.60 -11.52 -12.98
N SER A 105 2.50 -10.20 -12.93
CA SER A 105 2.18 -9.40 -14.12
C SER A 105 3.21 -9.57 -15.24
N ASP A 106 4.51 -9.53 -14.91
CA ASP A 106 5.54 -9.79 -15.93
C ASP A 106 5.44 -11.22 -16.49
N VAL A 107 5.20 -12.22 -15.65
CA VAL A 107 5.04 -13.62 -16.09
C VAL A 107 3.81 -13.78 -17.01
N ALA A 108 2.67 -13.19 -16.65
CA ALA A 108 1.44 -13.25 -17.44
C ALA A 108 1.63 -12.67 -18.86
N HIS A 109 2.41 -11.59 -18.98
CA HIS A 109 2.65 -10.93 -20.26
C HIS A 109 3.82 -11.49 -21.06
N ARG A 110 4.85 -12.04 -20.39
CA ARG A 110 6.16 -12.31 -21.03
C ARG A 110 6.58 -13.77 -21.01
N SER A 111 5.93 -14.65 -20.24
CA SER A 111 6.31 -16.06 -20.23
C SER A 111 6.03 -16.73 -21.58
N GLN A 112 6.95 -17.60 -22.00
CA GLN A 112 6.80 -18.42 -23.20
C GLN A 112 5.96 -19.67 -22.91
N ASP A 113 5.79 -20.07 -21.64
CA ASP A 113 4.95 -21.20 -21.25
C ASP A 113 3.48 -20.73 -21.07
N PRO A 114 2.53 -21.26 -21.86
CA PRO A 114 1.10 -20.97 -21.67
C PRO A 114 0.58 -21.30 -20.27
N LYS A 115 1.11 -22.31 -19.59
CA LYS A 115 0.67 -22.69 -18.24
C LYS A 115 1.07 -21.65 -17.20
N ASP A 116 2.30 -21.15 -17.29
CA ASP A 116 2.79 -20.10 -16.40
C ASP A 116 2.00 -18.80 -16.60
N ARG A 117 1.68 -18.45 -17.85
CA ARG A 117 0.86 -17.28 -18.16
C ARG A 117 -0.52 -17.39 -17.52
N GLN A 118 -1.19 -18.54 -17.68
CA GLN A 118 -2.51 -18.75 -17.10
C GLN A 118 -2.48 -18.69 -15.57
N ALA A 119 -1.53 -19.39 -14.93
CA ALA A 119 -1.42 -19.38 -13.47
C ALA A 119 -1.11 -17.99 -12.91
N ALA A 120 -0.33 -17.19 -13.64
CA ALA A 120 -0.03 -15.82 -13.26
C ALA A 120 -1.24 -14.89 -13.44
N ASP A 121 -1.99 -15.03 -14.53
CA ASP A 121 -3.21 -14.25 -14.78
C ASP A 121 -4.31 -14.58 -13.75
N ASP A 122 -4.50 -15.87 -13.43
CA ASP A 122 -5.42 -16.32 -12.37
C ASP A 122 -5.05 -15.71 -11.01
N HIS A 123 -3.75 -15.71 -10.68
CA HIS A 123 -3.24 -15.08 -9.47
C HIS A 123 -3.54 -13.58 -9.45
N MET A 124 -3.29 -12.86 -10.56
CA MET A 124 -3.59 -11.42 -10.65
C MET A 124 -5.09 -11.13 -10.54
N GLY A 125 -5.93 -11.94 -11.19
CA GLY A 125 -7.38 -11.82 -11.14
C GLY A 125 -7.93 -11.95 -9.73
N LEU A 126 -7.33 -12.83 -8.91
CA LEU A 126 -7.68 -12.98 -7.50
C LEU A 126 -7.08 -11.87 -6.62
N MET A 127 -5.79 -11.58 -6.78
CA MET A 127 -5.06 -10.79 -5.79
C MET A 127 -5.19 -9.28 -5.99
N THR A 128 -5.27 -8.77 -7.22
CA THR A 128 -5.37 -7.33 -7.45
C THR A 128 -6.60 -6.67 -6.79
N PRO A 129 -7.82 -7.25 -6.75
CA PRO A 129 -8.93 -6.65 -6.00
C PRO A 129 -8.73 -6.71 -4.49
N VAL A 130 -8.18 -7.82 -3.96
CA VAL A 130 -7.86 -7.96 -2.52
C VAL A 130 -6.84 -6.92 -2.09
N MET A 131 -5.76 -6.79 -2.85
CA MET A 131 -4.72 -5.80 -2.59
C MET A 131 -5.26 -4.38 -2.69
N LYS A 132 -6.00 -4.05 -3.76
CA LYS A 132 -6.60 -2.72 -3.90
C LYS A 132 -7.48 -2.40 -2.71
N GLY A 133 -8.41 -3.29 -2.33
CA GLY A 133 -9.33 -3.03 -1.21
C GLY A 133 -8.61 -2.92 0.12
N TYR A 134 -7.85 -3.96 0.47
CA TYR A 134 -7.21 -4.05 1.78
C TYR A 134 -6.11 -3.01 1.98
N MET A 135 -5.26 -2.77 0.97
CA MET A 135 -4.15 -1.84 1.11
C MET A 135 -4.59 -0.38 1.12
N THR A 136 -5.69 -0.02 0.45
CA THR A 136 -6.23 1.35 0.56
C THR A 136 -6.85 1.60 1.93
N ASP A 137 -7.61 0.64 2.45
CA ASP A 137 -8.31 0.78 3.74
C ASP A 137 -7.32 0.80 4.91
N MET A 138 -6.38 -0.14 4.91
CA MET A 138 -5.30 -0.18 5.89
C MET A 138 -4.34 0.99 5.73
N GLY A 139 -4.07 1.43 4.49
CA GLY A 139 -3.22 2.58 4.25
C GLY A 139 -3.77 3.86 4.88
N PHE A 140 -5.07 4.09 4.73
CA PHE A 140 -5.76 5.19 5.40
C PHE A 140 -5.75 5.02 6.94
N THR A 141 -6.11 3.84 7.43
CA THR A 141 -6.16 3.56 8.88
C THR A 141 -4.80 3.76 9.55
N ASN A 142 -3.73 3.29 8.92
CA ASN A 142 -2.37 3.44 9.41
C ASN A 142 -1.91 4.91 9.38
N ALA A 143 -2.31 5.68 8.37
CA ALA A 143 -2.04 7.11 8.34
C ALA A 143 -2.72 7.83 9.53
N VAL A 144 -3.96 7.47 9.86
CA VAL A 144 -4.65 7.99 11.06
C VAL A 144 -3.93 7.57 12.34
N GLN A 145 -3.51 6.31 12.47
CA GLN A 145 -2.76 5.84 13.63
C GLN A 145 -1.41 6.56 13.78
N ALA A 146 -0.70 6.77 12.69
CA ALA A 146 0.56 7.52 12.66
C ALA A 146 0.37 8.97 13.09
N GLN A 147 -0.75 9.61 12.71
CA GLN A 147 -1.09 10.97 13.13
C GLN A 147 -1.33 11.10 14.65
N GLN A 148 -1.68 10.00 15.34
CA GLN A 148 -1.88 10.01 16.81
C GLN A 148 -0.55 9.95 17.60
N MET A 149 0.59 9.79 16.94
CA MET A 149 1.92 9.78 17.58
C MET A 149 2.38 11.19 17.92
#